data_AF-V9L797-F1
#
_entry.id   AF-V9L797-F1
#
_cell.length_a   1.000
_cell.length_b   1.000
_cell.length_c   1.000
_cell.angle_alpha   90.00
_cell.angle_beta   90.00
_cell.angle_gamma   90.00
#
_symmetry.space_group_name_H-M   'P 1'
#
loop_
_entity.id
_entity.type
_entity.pdbx_description
1 polymer ?
#
loop_
_entity_poly.entity_id
_entity_poly.type
_entity_poly.pdbx_seq_one_letter_code
_entity_poly.pdbx_strand_id
1 'polypeptide(L)'
;CVCGWCNSVCEAGVMPCVWLCRVHALEEQLKDQETRAEEHLQEEERRQRDLLTRVEREKSSEIEILSFRAQQLEEENYELKTTATRLRSHSDKLDEERQRMTYKLEDTSLRLKDEMNLYKKMMDKMRQNRLEFQKEREATQELIEDLRKELEHLQLFKLETERPGRGRSVSVGIQEYNWRSRELELEHELKRLKLENVRLREQNEDLNGQILSLSLYEAKNLFATQTRAQSLAAEIDSASRDELMEALKEQEEINFRLRQYMDKIILAILDHNPSILEIKK
;
A
#
# COMPACT_ATOMS: atom_id res chain seq x y z
N CYS A 1 -29.66 19.76 111.99
CA CYS A 1 -30.61 20.43 112.91
C CYS A 1 -31.96 19.74 112.79
N VAL A 2 -32.33 19.08 113.89
CA VAL A 2 -33.51 18.24 114.04
C VAL A 2 -34.78 19.10 113.98
N CYS A 3 -35.80 18.55 113.34
CA CYS A 3 -37.13 19.08 113.08
C CYS A 3 -37.78 19.65 114.35
N GLY A 4 -37.68 20.96 114.57
CA GLY A 4 -38.25 21.64 115.74
C GLY A 4 -39.76 21.93 115.67
N TRP A 5 -40.45 21.47 114.62
CA TRP A 5 -41.87 21.79 114.37
C TRP A 5 -42.79 20.56 114.35
N CYS A 6 -42.29 19.37 114.71
CA CYS A 6 -43.11 18.14 114.74
C CYS A 6 -43.76 17.84 116.10
N ASN A 7 -43.53 18.65 117.14
CA ASN A 7 -43.89 18.27 118.52
C ASN A 7 -45.23 18.82 119.04
N SER A 8 -46.14 19.32 118.19
CA SER A 8 -47.39 19.94 118.64
C SER A 8 -48.68 19.45 117.94
N VAL A 9 -48.64 18.44 117.06
CA VAL A 9 -49.83 18.00 116.29
C VAL A 9 -50.03 16.47 116.31
N CYS A 10 -49.49 15.76 117.32
CA CYS A 10 -49.49 14.29 117.32
C CYS A 10 -50.70 13.60 117.97
N GLU A 11 -51.76 14.29 118.38
CA GLU A 11 -52.92 13.64 119.04
C GLU A 11 -54.18 13.48 118.17
N ALA A 12 -54.17 13.92 116.91
CA ALA A 12 -55.26 13.66 115.96
C ALA A 12 -54.71 13.39 114.54
N GLY A 13 -54.09 12.22 114.34
CA GLY A 13 -53.68 11.78 113.00
C GLY A 13 -52.35 11.05 112.98
N VAL A 14 -52.36 9.75 113.27
CA VAL A 14 -51.20 8.87 113.03
C VAL A 14 -51.14 8.43 111.55
N MET A 15 -52.25 8.55 110.81
CA MET A 15 -52.39 8.22 109.38
C MET A 15 -51.64 9.16 108.40
N PRO A 16 -51.59 10.50 108.61
CA PRO A 16 -50.91 11.43 107.69
C PRO A 16 -49.38 11.27 107.64
N CYS A 17 -48.70 11.02 108.76
CA CYS A 17 -47.24 10.89 108.78
C CYS A 17 -46.75 9.63 108.06
N VAL A 18 -47.44 8.50 108.22
CA VAL A 18 -47.08 7.23 107.54
C VAL A 18 -47.26 7.35 106.03
N TRP A 19 -48.34 8.00 105.58
CA TRP A 19 -48.58 8.31 104.17
C TRP A 19 -47.52 9.26 103.60
N LEU A 20 -47.16 10.32 104.33
CA LEU A 20 -46.12 11.27 103.91
C LEU A 20 -44.75 10.60 103.75
N CYS A 21 -44.35 9.73 104.69
CA CYS A 21 -43.12 8.96 104.57
C CYS A 21 -43.13 8.01 103.36
N ARG A 22 -44.28 7.39 103.06
CA ARG A 22 -44.43 6.52 101.87
C ARG A 22 -44.34 7.31 100.57
N VAL A 23 -44.93 8.51 100.52
CA VAL A 23 -44.84 9.42 99.37
C VAL A 23 -43.41 9.87 99.14
N HIS A 24 -42.70 10.37 100.17
CA HIS A 24 -41.30 10.76 100.04
C HIS A 24 -40.40 9.59 99.60
N ALA A 25 -40.61 8.38 100.14
CA ALA A 25 -39.85 7.21 99.72
C ALA A 25 -40.09 6.85 98.24
N LEU A 26 -41.32 7.02 97.74
CA LEU A 26 -41.64 6.81 96.31
C LEU A 26 -41.08 7.93 95.43
N GLU A 27 -41.10 9.18 95.88
CA GLU A 27 -40.49 10.32 95.17
C GLU A 27 -38.96 10.16 95.08
N GLU A 28 -38.32 9.68 96.14
CA GLU A 28 -36.88 9.42 96.15
C GLU A 28 -36.54 8.21 95.27
N GLN A 29 -37.37 7.16 95.28
CA GLN A 29 -37.25 6.06 94.31
C GLN A 29 -37.45 6.52 92.87
N LEU A 30 -38.38 7.43 92.60
CA LEU A 30 -38.61 7.99 91.27
C LEU A 30 -37.40 8.82 90.83
N LYS A 31 -36.88 9.69 91.69
CA LYS A 31 -35.66 10.47 91.42
C LYS A 31 -34.45 9.57 91.19
N ASP A 32 -34.27 8.51 91.97
CA ASP A 32 -33.21 7.53 91.76
C ASP A 32 -33.36 6.77 90.43
N GLN A 33 -34.59 6.52 89.99
CA GLN A 33 -34.86 5.91 88.67
C GLN A 33 -34.57 6.90 87.53
N GLU A 34 -34.97 8.17 87.68
CA GLU A 34 -34.71 9.24 86.72
C GLU A 34 -33.21 9.48 86.55
N THR A 35 -32.45 9.60 87.64
CA THR A 35 -30.99 9.78 87.58
C THR A 35 -30.30 8.60 86.91
N ARG A 36 -30.66 7.36 87.25
CA ARG A 36 -30.11 6.16 86.59
C ARG A 36 -30.45 6.10 85.11
N ALA A 37 -31.68 6.44 84.73
CA ALA A 37 -32.08 6.47 83.32
C ALA A 37 -31.31 7.53 82.54
N GLU A 38 -31.08 8.70 83.14
CA GLU A 38 -30.32 9.79 82.54
C GLU A 38 -28.81 9.47 82.43
N GLU A 39 -28.21 8.85 83.46
CA GLU A 39 -26.85 8.32 83.41
C GLU A 39 -26.68 7.27 82.30
N HIS A 40 -27.63 6.32 82.20
CA HIS A 40 -27.62 5.32 81.13
C HIS A 40 -27.74 5.94 79.74
N LEU A 41 -28.62 6.94 79.58
CA LEU A 41 -28.76 7.67 78.31
C LEU A 41 -27.46 8.39 77.95
N GLN A 42 -26.84 9.10 78.89
CA GLN A 42 -25.58 9.82 78.68
C GLN A 42 -24.44 8.86 78.31
N GLU A 43 -24.37 7.69 78.95
CA GLU A 43 -23.36 6.69 78.65
C GLU A 43 -23.56 6.09 77.24
N GLU A 44 -24.80 5.80 76.85
CA GLU A 44 -25.11 5.32 75.50
C GLU A 44 -24.84 6.39 74.43
N GLU A 45 -25.19 7.65 74.66
CA GLU A 45 -24.83 8.73 73.74
C GLU A 45 -23.31 8.88 73.60
N ARG A 46 -22.57 8.75 74.71
CA ARG A 46 -21.11 8.79 74.69
C ARG A 46 -20.55 7.62 73.86
N ARG A 47 -21.03 6.41 74.07
CA ARG A 47 -20.63 5.22 73.29
C ARG A 47 -20.94 5.40 71.80
N GLN A 48 -22.12 5.91 71.47
CA GLN A 48 -22.50 6.20 70.08
C GLN A 48 -21.58 7.25 69.45
N ARG A 49 -21.27 8.34 70.15
CA ARG A 49 -20.31 9.36 69.70
C ARG A 49 -18.92 8.76 69.45
N ASP A 50 -18.42 7.92 70.36
CA ASP A 50 -17.12 7.27 70.23
C ASP A 50 -17.07 6.30 69.04
N LEU A 51 -18.14 5.52 68.82
CA LEU A 51 -18.27 4.62 67.65
C LEU A 51 -18.33 5.39 66.33
N LEU A 52 -19.11 6.48 66.28
CA LEU A 52 -19.21 7.33 65.09
C LEU A 52 -17.85 7.93 64.71
N THR A 53 -17.15 8.53 65.68
CA THR A 53 -15.82 9.13 65.42
C THR A 53 -14.78 8.09 64.99
N ARG A 54 -14.86 6.86 65.52
CA ARG A 54 -14.00 5.76 65.07
C ARG A 54 -14.28 5.38 63.63
N VAL A 55 -15.54 5.18 63.26
CA VAL A 55 -15.94 4.84 61.88
C VAL A 55 -15.59 5.96 60.91
N GLU A 56 -15.76 7.23 61.30
CA GLU A 56 -15.36 8.37 60.48
C GLU A 56 -13.86 8.40 60.20
N ARG A 57 -13.02 8.11 61.20
CA ARG A 57 -11.56 8.00 61.03
C ARG A 57 -11.16 6.81 60.17
N GLU A 58 -11.80 5.67 60.36
CA GLU A 58 -11.55 4.47 59.52
C GLU A 58 -11.90 4.77 58.05
N LYS A 59 -13.06 5.37 57.80
CA LYS A 59 -13.47 5.81 56.46
C LYS A 59 -12.53 6.85 55.86
N SER A 60 -12.09 7.85 56.63
CA SER A 60 -11.16 8.86 56.12
C SER A 60 -9.82 8.23 55.72
N SER A 61 -9.30 7.30 56.53
CA SER A 61 -8.08 6.57 56.22
C SER A 61 -8.22 5.70 54.96
N GLU A 62 -9.36 5.05 54.77
CA GLU A 62 -9.62 4.24 53.58
C GLU A 62 -9.74 5.11 52.31
N ILE A 63 -10.40 6.27 52.41
CA ILE A 63 -10.47 7.27 51.33
C ILE A 63 -9.07 7.74 50.95
N GLU A 64 -8.21 8.03 51.91
CA GLU A 64 -6.82 8.46 51.66
C GLU A 64 -6.02 7.37 50.92
N ILE A 65 -6.13 6.11 51.35
CA ILE A 65 -5.45 4.98 50.70
C ILE A 65 -5.94 4.81 49.25
N LEU A 66 -7.26 4.83 49.06
CA LEU A 66 -7.85 4.69 47.72
C LEU A 66 -7.50 5.87 46.82
N SER A 67 -7.49 7.10 47.35
CA SER A 67 -7.09 8.31 46.62
C SER A 67 -5.63 8.23 46.19
N PHE A 68 -4.73 7.80 47.08
CA PHE A 68 -3.32 7.61 46.74
C PHE A 68 -3.14 6.55 45.67
N ARG A 69 -3.86 5.42 45.77
CA ARG A 69 -3.80 4.35 44.76
C ARG A 69 -4.33 4.81 43.41
N ALA A 70 -5.41 5.60 43.39
CA ALA A 70 -5.95 6.18 42.16
C ALA A 70 -4.93 7.09 41.50
N GLN A 71 -4.29 7.99 42.26
CA GLN A 71 -3.27 8.89 41.74
C GLN A 71 -2.07 8.13 41.13
N GLN A 72 -1.58 7.09 41.81
CA GLN A 72 -0.50 6.25 41.27
C GLN A 72 -0.88 5.60 39.94
N LEU A 73 -2.09 5.05 39.85
CA LEU A 73 -2.57 4.43 38.60
C LEU A 73 -2.74 5.46 37.48
N GLU A 74 -3.14 6.69 37.79
CA GLU A 74 -3.22 7.79 36.82
C GLU A 74 -1.85 8.19 36.29
N GLU A 75 -0.84 8.28 37.16
CA GLU A 75 0.55 8.56 36.79
C GLU A 75 1.12 7.43 35.90
N GLU A 76 0.97 6.17 36.31
CA GLU A 76 1.37 5.00 35.51
C GLU A 76 0.67 4.99 34.14
N ASN A 77 -0.63 5.30 34.09
CA ASN A 77 -1.39 5.36 32.84
C ASN A 77 -0.89 6.47 31.92
N TYR A 78 -0.52 7.62 32.49
CA TYR A 78 0.08 8.71 31.75
C TYR A 78 1.46 8.33 31.18
N GLU A 79 2.32 7.69 31.97
CA GLU A 79 3.60 7.17 31.50
C GLU A 79 3.44 6.11 30.39
N LEU A 80 2.49 5.19 30.54
CA LEU A 80 2.17 4.21 29.51
C LEU A 80 1.66 4.87 28.22
N LYS A 81 0.84 5.91 28.33
CA LYS A 81 0.37 6.67 27.14
C LYS A 81 1.52 7.36 26.42
N THR A 82 2.44 7.99 27.15
CA THR A 82 3.60 8.69 26.55
C THR A 82 4.61 7.73 25.94
N THR A 83 4.86 6.59 26.58
CA THR A 83 5.72 5.54 26.00
C THR A 83 5.07 4.93 24.76
N ALA A 84 3.76 4.70 24.76
CA ALA A 84 3.04 4.19 23.61
C ALA A 84 3.04 5.17 22.42
N THR A 85 2.87 6.48 22.63
CA THR A 85 2.97 7.47 21.54
C THR A 85 4.39 7.53 20.98
N ARG A 86 5.42 7.48 21.84
CA ARG A 86 6.82 7.42 21.40
C ARG A 86 7.10 6.18 20.56
N LEU A 87 6.67 5.00 21.02
CA LEU A 87 6.84 3.75 20.27
C LEU A 87 6.11 3.77 18.92
N ARG A 88 4.89 4.31 18.86
CA ARG A 88 4.17 4.50 17.58
C ARG A 88 4.99 5.35 16.60
N SER A 89 5.49 6.51 17.03
CA SER A 89 6.31 7.35 16.15
C SER A 89 7.63 6.69 15.70
N HIS A 90 8.23 5.82 16.52
CA HIS A 90 9.38 5.02 16.08
C HIS A 90 8.98 3.96 15.05
N SER A 91 7.82 3.30 15.23
CA SER A 91 7.28 2.35 14.25
C SER A 91 7.03 3.03 12.90
N ASP A 92 6.38 4.20 12.92
CA ASP A 92 6.06 4.95 11.69
C ASP A 92 7.33 5.32 10.92
N LYS A 93 8.38 5.78 11.62
CA LYS A 93 9.69 6.08 11.01
C LYS A 93 10.35 4.86 10.39
N LEU A 94 10.30 3.71 11.07
CA LEU A 94 10.85 2.46 10.53
C LEU A 94 10.06 1.99 9.31
N ASP A 95 8.75 2.16 9.28
CA ASP A 95 7.92 1.86 8.11
C ASP A 95 8.25 2.77 6.93
N GLU A 96 8.47 4.07 7.15
CA GLU A 96 8.94 5.01 6.12
C GLU A 96 10.32 4.61 5.58
N GLU A 97 11.27 4.28 6.44
CA GLU A 97 12.61 3.83 6.04
C GLU A 97 12.54 2.52 5.24
N ARG A 98 11.72 1.56 5.68
CA ARG A 98 11.47 0.32 4.95
C ARG A 98 10.92 0.60 3.56
N GLN A 99 9.90 1.46 3.43
CA GLN A 99 9.36 1.84 2.12
C GLN A 99 10.42 2.49 1.24
N ARG A 100 11.19 3.45 1.76
CA ARG A 100 12.30 4.09 1.02
C ARG A 100 13.34 3.08 0.53
N MET A 101 13.72 2.12 1.36
CA MET A 101 14.68 1.08 0.97
C MET A 101 14.09 0.12 -0.06
N THR A 102 12.80 -0.19 0.04
CA THR A 102 12.08 -1.02 -0.94
C THR A 102 12.07 -0.37 -2.32
N TYR A 103 11.72 0.92 -2.41
CA TYR A 103 11.76 1.67 -3.67
C TYR A 103 13.16 1.72 -4.28
N LYS A 104 14.21 1.93 -3.48
CA LYS A 104 15.60 1.89 -3.97
C LYS A 104 16.01 0.51 -4.48
N LEU A 105 15.57 -0.55 -3.81
CA LEU A 105 15.83 -1.91 -4.23
C LEU A 105 15.13 -2.21 -5.56
N GLU A 106 13.89 -1.77 -5.72
CA GLU A 106 13.13 -1.93 -6.96
C GLU A 106 13.78 -1.17 -8.13
N ASP A 107 14.19 0.09 -7.93
CA ASP A 107 14.90 0.88 -8.96
C ASP A 107 16.23 0.21 -9.37
N THR A 108 17.04 -0.21 -8.40
CA THR A 108 18.31 -0.89 -8.71
C THR A 108 18.11 -2.25 -9.37
N SER A 109 17.07 -2.99 -8.98
CA SER A 109 16.69 -4.26 -9.62
C SER A 109 16.22 -4.07 -11.06
N LEU A 110 15.45 -3.01 -11.32
CA LEU A 110 15.01 -2.68 -12.68
C LEU A 110 16.21 -2.32 -13.58
N ARG A 111 17.11 -1.46 -13.09
CA ARG A 111 18.34 -1.10 -13.82
C ARG A 111 19.20 -2.33 -14.12
N LEU A 112 19.38 -3.22 -13.14
CA LEU A 112 20.13 -4.46 -13.34
C LEU A 112 19.48 -5.33 -14.43
N LYS A 113 18.14 -5.44 -14.43
CA LYS A 113 17.41 -6.19 -15.45
C LYS A 113 17.61 -5.60 -16.84
N ASP A 114 17.62 -4.29 -16.97
CA ASP A 114 17.87 -3.61 -18.25
C ASP A 114 19.29 -3.87 -18.76
N GLU A 115 20.29 -3.80 -17.89
CA GLU A 115 21.68 -4.15 -18.22
C GLU A 115 21.82 -5.63 -18.63
N MET A 116 21.16 -6.55 -17.93
CA MET A 116 21.14 -7.96 -18.30
C MET A 116 20.49 -8.18 -19.68
N ASN A 117 19.41 -7.47 -19.97
CA ASN A 117 18.75 -7.52 -21.28
C ASN A 117 19.65 -6.95 -22.39
N LEU A 118 20.38 -5.88 -22.11
CA LEU A 118 21.34 -5.29 -23.03
C LEU A 118 22.50 -6.25 -23.31
N TYR A 119 23.08 -6.83 -22.26
CA TYR A 119 24.13 -7.84 -22.38
C TYR A 119 23.68 -9.03 -23.24
N LYS A 120 22.48 -9.55 -22.99
CA LYS A 120 21.90 -10.64 -23.80
C LYS A 120 21.77 -10.27 -25.26
N LYS A 121 21.22 -9.08 -25.57
CA LYS A 121 21.11 -8.58 -26.96
C LYS A 121 22.47 -8.46 -27.63
N MET A 122 23.50 -8.01 -26.91
CA MET A 122 24.85 -7.88 -27.44
C MET A 122 25.49 -9.24 -27.72
N MET A 123 25.29 -10.21 -26.83
CA MET A 123 25.74 -11.60 -27.02
C MET A 123 25.05 -12.26 -28.22
N ASP A 124 23.75 -12.07 -28.37
CA ASP A 124 22.99 -12.61 -29.51
C ASP A 124 23.47 -11.99 -30.84
N LYS A 125 23.73 -10.68 -30.88
CA LYS A 125 24.32 -10.01 -32.05
C LYS A 125 25.71 -10.54 -32.40
N MET A 126 26.58 -10.72 -31.41
CA MET A 126 27.92 -11.29 -31.62
C MET A 126 27.83 -12.71 -32.17
N ARG A 127 26.89 -13.53 -31.67
CA ARG A 127 26.65 -14.88 -32.17
C ARG A 127 26.15 -14.86 -33.61
N GLN A 128 25.20 -13.98 -33.93
CA GLN A 128 24.66 -13.83 -35.28
C GLN A 128 25.76 -13.40 -36.26
N ASN A 129 26.55 -12.39 -35.92
CA ASN A 129 27.64 -11.91 -36.77
C ASN A 129 28.69 -13.01 -37.05
N ARG A 130 29.03 -13.83 -36.05
CA ARG A 130 29.91 -15.00 -36.27
C ARG A 130 29.32 -16.01 -37.25
N LEU A 131 28.01 -16.27 -37.17
CA LEU A 131 27.35 -17.20 -38.07
C LEU A 131 27.26 -16.63 -39.49
N GLU A 132 26.96 -15.34 -39.64
CA GLU A 132 26.94 -14.64 -40.93
C GLU A 132 28.31 -14.65 -41.59
N PHE A 133 29.36 -14.29 -40.84
CA PHE A 133 30.74 -14.34 -41.32
C PHE A 133 31.14 -15.76 -41.76
N GLN A 134 30.73 -16.79 -41.02
CA GLN A 134 31.00 -18.18 -41.38
C GLN A 134 30.30 -18.56 -42.70
N LYS A 135 29.04 -18.15 -42.88
CA LYS A 135 28.28 -18.40 -44.11
C LYS A 135 28.89 -17.68 -45.31
N GLU A 136 29.29 -16.41 -45.16
CA GLU A 136 29.98 -15.66 -46.21
C GLU A 136 31.31 -16.31 -46.58
N ARG A 137 32.05 -16.80 -45.58
CA ARG A 137 33.30 -17.53 -45.81
C ARG A 137 33.07 -18.85 -46.57
N GLU A 138 32.00 -19.57 -46.26
CA GLU A 138 31.62 -20.80 -46.97
C GLU A 138 31.21 -20.48 -48.43
N ALA A 139 30.36 -19.47 -48.64
CA ALA A 139 29.94 -19.04 -49.98
C ALA A 139 31.11 -18.55 -50.86
N THR A 140 32.05 -17.80 -50.27
CA THR A 140 33.26 -17.35 -50.99
C THR A 140 34.19 -18.53 -51.31
N GLN A 141 34.28 -19.52 -50.43
CA GLN A 141 35.04 -20.74 -50.69
C GLN A 141 34.42 -21.58 -51.83
N GLU A 142 33.10 -21.73 -51.85
CA GLU A 142 32.37 -22.39 -52.96
C GLU A 142 32.65 -21.68 -54.30
N LEU A 143 32.58 -20.35 -54.33
CA LEU A 143 32.90 -19.57 -55.53
C LEU A 143 34.34 -19.79 -56.01
N ILE A 144 35.31 -19.85 -55.07
CA ILE A 144 36.71 -20.15 -55.40
C ILE A 144 36.84 -21.54 -56.01
N GLU A 145 36.13 -22.53 -55.48
CA GLU A 145 36.14 -23.90 -56.01
C GLU A 145 35.53 -23.99 -57.40
N ASP A 146 34.44 -23.25 -57.67
CA ASP A 146 33.84 -23.21 -58.99
C ASP A 146 34.74 -22.52 -60.01
N LEU A 147 35.37 -21.39 -59.65
CA LEU A 147 36.36 -20.74 -60.51
C LEU A 147 37.59 -21.63 -60.78
N ARG A 148 38.01 -22.44 -59.80
CA ARG A 148 39.09 -23.43 -60.00
C ARG A 148 38.70 -24.50 -61.00
N LYS A 149 37.48 -25.05 -60.92
CA LYS A 149 36.96 -26.02 -61.90
C LYS A 149 36.88 -25.40 -63.30
N GLU A 150 36.40 -24.18 -63.43
CA GLU A 150 36.36 -23.46 -64.71
C GLU A 150 37.76 -23.27 -65.31
N LEU A 151 38.74 -22.88 -64.49
CA LEU A 151 40.13 -22.75 -64.94
C LEU A 151 40.70 -24.09 -65.41
N GLU A 152 40.43 -25.19 -64.70
CA GLU A 152 40.85 -26.54 -65.10
C GLU A 152 40.20 -26.94 -66.44
N HIS A 153 38.89 -26.69 -66.60
CA HIS A 153 38.16 -26.95 -67.84
C HIS A 153 38.75 -26.16 -69.02
N LEU A 154 39.06 -24.88 -68.82
CA LEU A 154 39.67 -24.03 -69.85
C LEU A 154 41.08 -24.50 -70.23
N GLN A 155 41.87 -24.96 -69.26
CA GLN A 155 43.19 -25.54 -69.52
C GLN A 155 43.10 -26.82 -70.35
N LEU A 156 42.16 -27.72 -70.02
CA LEU A 156 41.90 -28.94 -70.79
C LEU A 156 41.44 -28.62 -72.21
N PHE A 157 40.48 -27.72 -72.36
CA PHE A 157 39.98 -27.28 -73.67
C PHE A 157 41.11 -26.71 -74.55
N LYS A 158 41.96 -25.85 -73.98
CA LYS A 158 43.13 -25.31 -74.68
C LYS A 158 44.05 -26.42 -75.16
N LEU A 159 44.37 -27.39 -74.31
CA LEU A 159 45.22 -28.54 -74.65
C LEU A 159 44.61 -29.40 -75.78
N GLU A 160 43.29 -29.58 -75.79
CA GLU A 160 42.57 -30.29 -76.86
C GLU A 160 42.62 -29.53 -78.20
N THR A 161 42.45 -28.20 -78.18
CA THR A 161 42.57 -27.36 -79.38
C THR A 161 44.00 -27.21 -79.91
N GLU A 162 45.00 -27.28 -79.05
CA GLU A 162 46.42 -27.14 -79.41
C GLU A 162 47.10 -28.47 -79.81
N ARG A 163 46.40 -29.61 -79.78
CA ARG A 163 46.96 -30.90 -80.26
C ARG A 163 47.31 -30.81 -81.75
N PRO A 164 48.60 -30.84 -82.15
CA PRO A 164 48.99 -30.83 -83.55
C PRO A 164 48.88 -32.26 -84.08
N GLY A 165 47.76 -32.61 -84.72
CA GLY A 165 47.67 -33.94 -85.32
C GLY A 165 46.31 -34.45 -85.83
N ARG A 166 45.22 -33.69 -85.80
CA ARG A 166 43.98 -34.11 -86.49
C ARG A 166 43.54 -33.11 -87.55
N GLY A 167 43.87 -33.49 -88.78
CA GLY A 167 43.17 -33.21 -90.04
C GLY A 167 42.36 -31.93 -90.13
N ARG A 168 42.83 -31.03 -90.98
CA ARG A 168 41.99 -30.11 -91.76
C ARG A 168 40.79 -30.89 -92.31
N SER A 169 39.61 -30.74 -91.70
CA SER A 169 38.35 -31.17 -92.29
C SER A 169 37.74 -29.98 -93.03
N VAL A 170 37.28 -30.25 -94.25
CA VAL A 170 36.61 -29.33 -95.18
C VAL A 170 35.19 -29.03 -94.66
N SER A 171 35.09 -28.46 -93.46
CA SER A 171 33.83 -28.03 -92.82
C SER A 171 33.90 -26.59 -92.30
N VAL A 172 35.03 -25.91 -92.44
CA VAL A 172 35.28 -24.55 -91.92
C VAL A 172 34.29 -23.53 -92.50
N GLY A 173 33.95 -23.60 -93.79
CA GLY A 173 33.01 -22.64 -94.40
C GLY A 173 31.55 -22.76 -93.90
N ILE A 174 31.10 -23.97 -93.53
CA ILE A 174 29.75 -24.20 -92.97
C ILE A 174 29.73 -23.90 -91.47
N GLN A 175 30.82 -24.19 -90.76
CA GLN A 175 30.97 -23.82 -89.35
C GLN A 175 31.16 -22.32 -89.13
N GLU A 176 31.83 -21.59 -90.02
CA GLU A 176 31.94 -20.13 -89.93
C GLU A 176 30.60 -19.42 -90.13
N TYR A 177 29.75 -19.92 -91.03
CA TYR A 177 28.38 -19.41 -91.20
C TYR A 177 27.52 -19.74 -89.97
N ASN A 178 27.59 -20.98 -89.47
CA ASN A 178 26.87 -21.40 -88.27
C ASN A 178 27.37 -20.63 -87.01
N TRP A 179 28.67 -20.34 -86.93
CA TRP A 179 29.28 -19.54 -85.87
C TRP A 179 28.81 -18.09 -85.92
N ARG A 180 28.79 -17.45 -87.09
CA ARG A 180 28.27 -16.09 -87.25
C ARG A 180 26.77 -16.00 -86.93
N SER A 181 25.98 -16.99 -87.34
CA SER A 181 24.56 -17.06 -86.96
C SER A 181 24.40 -17.24 -85.45
N ARG A 182 25.20 -18.09 -84.82
CA ARG A 182 25.17 -18.31 -83.36
C ARG A 182 25.68 -17.11 -82.57
N GLU A 183 26.70 -16.43 -83.06
CA GLU A 183 27.22 -15.18 -82.50
C GLU A 183 26.14 -14.10 -82.54
N LEU A 184 25.45 -13.94 -83.67
CA LEU A 184 24.33 -13.00 -83.80
C LEU A 184 23.17 -13.35 -82.85
N GLU A 185 22.83 -14.63 -82.69
CA GLU A 185 21.83 -15.08 -81.71
C GLU A 185 22.24 -14.74 -80.27
N LEU A 186 23.50 -15.00 -79.90
CA LEU A 186 24.04 -14.69 -78.59
C LEU A 186 24.12 -13.18 -78.35
N GLU A 187 24.42 -12.37 -79.37
CA GLU A 187 24.34 -10.92 -79.30
C GLU A 187 22.91 -10.42 -79.08
N HIS A 188 21.94 -11.02 -79.77
CA HIS A 188 20.52 -10.72 -79.55
C HIS A 188 20.06 -11.13 -78.16
N GLU A 189 20.51 -12.29 -77.67
CA GLU A 189 20.21 -12.79 -76.34
C GLU A 189 20.87 -11.93 -75.25
N LEU A 190 22.12 -11.49 -75.45
CA LEU A 190 22.79 -10.53 -74.57
C LEU A 190 22.09 -9.18 -74.55
N LYS A 191 21.63 -8.68 -75.70
CA LYS A 191 20.83 -7.44 -75.76
C LYS A 191 19.51 -7.60 -75.02
N ARG A 192 18.83 -8.74 -75.19
CA ARG A 192 17.57 -9.07 -74.48
C ARG A 192 17.79 -9.16 -72.97
N LEU A 193 18.82 -9.88 -72.53
CA LEU A 193 19.15 -10.04 -71.11
C LEU A 193 19.59 -8.71 -70.47
N LYS A 194 20.31 -7.86 -71.20
CA LYS A 194 20.65 -6.51 -70.73
C LYS A 194 19.40 -5.65 -70.54
N LEU A 195 18.47 -5.67 -71.49
CA LEU A 195 17.19 -4.96 -71.39
C LEU A 195 16.35 -5.49 -70.22
N GLU A 196 16.29 -6.82 -70.05
CA GLU A 196 15.58 -7.45 -68.95
C GLU A 196 16.22 -7.12 -67.59
N ASN A 197 17.55 -7.07 -67.50
CA ASN A 197 18.24 -6.68 -66.28
C ASN A 197 17.97 -5.22 -65.89
N VAL A 198 17.95 -4.31 -66.88
CA VAL A 198 17.55 -2.91 -66.65
C VAL A 198 16.11 -2.86 -66.15
N ARG A 199 15.19 -3.58 -66.78
CA ARG A 199 13.79 -3.64 -66.36
C ARG A 199 13.62 -4.20 -64.94
N LEU A 200 14.36 -5.25 -64.58
CA LEU A 200 14.34 -5.82 -63.23
C LEU A 200 14.93 -4.88 -62.19
N ARG A 201 15.91 -4.04 -62.56
CA ARG A 201 16.43 -2.98 -61.69
C ARG A 201 15.40 -1.88 -61.47
N GLU A 202 14.75 -1.40 -62.53
CA GLU A 202 13.66 -0.43 -62.44
C GLU A 202 12.52 -0.96 -61.55
N GLN A 203 12.11 -2.23 -61.73
CA GLN A 203 11.11 -2.86 -60.86
C GLN A 203 11.56 -2.98 -59.40
N ASN A 204 12.83 -3.26 -59.14
CA ASN A 204 13.37 -3.27 -57.78
C ASN A 204 13.37 -1.86 -57.17
N GLU A 205 13.72 -0.83 -57.94
CA GLU A 205 13.66 0.56 -57.49
C GLU A 205 12.22 0.97 -57.15
N ASP A 206 11.24 0.61 -57.99
CA ASP A 206 9.82 0.84 -57.74
C ASP A 206 9.33 0.12 -56.47
N LEU A 207 9.68 -1.16 -56.30
CA LEU A 207 9.31 -1.93 -55.12
C LEU A 207 9.95 -1.37 -53.84
N ASN A 208 11.23 -0.96 -53.90
CA ASN A 208 11.89 -0.28 -52.79
C ASN A 208 11.19 1.05 -52.45
N GLY A 209 10.77 1.82 -53.46
CA GLY A 209 9.97 3.04 -53.26
C GLY A 209 8.61 2.77 -52.59
N GLN A 210 7.95 1.66 -52.95
CA GLN A 210 6.71 1.22 -52.30
C GLN A 210 6.92 0.82 -50.84
N ILE A 211 7.99 0.07 -50.54
CA ILE A 211 8.34 -0.34 -49.16
C ILE A 211 8.60 0.90 -48.30
N LEU A 212 9.36 1.88 -48.81
CA LEU A 212 9.61 3.13 -48.09
C LEU A 212 8.32 3.91 -47.82
N SER A 213 7.42 3.97 -48.82
CA SER A 213 6.13 4.65 -48.69
C SER A 213 5.23 3.99 -47.63
N LEU A 214 5.16 2.65 -47.62
CA LEU A 214 4.43 1.89 -46.60
C LEU A 214 5.04 2.07 -45.21
N SER A 215 6.36 2.00 -45.08
CA SER A 215 7.06 2.21 -43.81
C SER A 215 6.84 3.61 -43.26
N LEU A 216 6.82 4.64 -44.12
CA LEU A 216 6.51 6.02 -43.73
C LEU A 216 5.04 6.17 -43.30
N TYR A 217 4.11 5.50 -43.99
CA TYR A 217 2.69 5.50 -43.62
C TYR A 217 2.47 4.83 -42.26
N GLU A 218 3.09 3.68 -42.01
CA GLU A 218 3.05 2.98 -40.73
C GLU A 218 3.69 3.81 -39.62
N ALA A 219 4.84 4.43 -39.86
CA ALA A 219 5.48 5.33 -38.92
C ALA A 219 4.56 6.52 -38.58
N LYS A 220 3.94 7.15 -39.59
CA LYS A 220 2.99 8.25 -39.39
C LYS A 220 1.78 7.81 -38.55
N ASN A 221 1.26 6.61 -38.78
CA ASN A 221 0.16 6.06 -37.99
C ASN A 221 0.58 5.78 -36.54
N LEU A 222 1.80 5.26 -36.32
CA LEU A 222 2.37 5.03 -35.00
C LEU A 222 2.51 6.34 -34.22
N PHE A 223 3.05 7.40 -34.86
CA PHE A 223 3.13 8.73 -34.24
C PHE A 223 1.74 9.27 -33.88
N ALA A 224 0.75 9.14 -34.77
CA ALA A 224 -0.62 9.58 -34.49
C ALA A 224 -1.26 8.84 -33.30
N THR A 225 -1.03 7.53 -33.16
CA THR A 225 -1.47 6.77 -31.99
C THR A 225 -0.73 7.18 -30.72
N GLN A 226 0.57 7.46 -30.81
CA GLN A 226 1.37 7.90 -29.69
C GLN A 226 0.95 9.29 -29.19
N THR A 227 0.61 10.23 -30.09
CA THR A 227 0.11 11.55 -29.69
C THR A 227 -1.25 11.46 -29.00
N ARG A 228 -2.15 10.56 -29.43
CA ARG A 228 -3.43 10.32 -28.73
C ARG A 228 -3.23 9.72 -27.34
N ALA A 229 -2.32 8.74 -27.22
CA ALA A 229 -1.99 8.14 -25.93
C ALA A 229 -1.30 9.14 -24.98
N GLN A 230 -0.45 10.03 -25.51
CA GLN A 230 0.17 11.12 -24.76
C GLN A 230 -0.84 12.18 -24.32
N SER A 231 -1.81 12.52 -25.17
CA SER A 231 -2.91 13.44 -24.80
C SER A 231 -3.74 12.87 -23.65
N LEU A 232 -4.04 11.56 -23.68
CA LEU A 232 -4.79 10.89 -22.61
C LEU A 232 -3.97 10.78 -21.31
N ALA A 233 -2.67 10.49 -21.41
CA ALA A 233 -1.78 10.45 -20.25
C ALA A 233 -1.61 11.83 -19.61
N ALA A 234 -1.48 12.90 -20.41
CA ALA A 234 -1.42 14.27 -19.93
C ALA A 234 -2.73 14.71 -19.25
N GLU A 235 -3.89 14.24 -19.72
CA GLU A 235 -5.19 14.50 -19.11
C GLU A 235 -5.32 13.78 -17.74
N ILE A 236 -4.83 12.54 -17.64
CA ILE A 236 -4.80 11.76 -16.40
C ILE A 236 -3.82 12.35 -15.38
N ASP A 237 -2.66 12.85 -15.80
CA ASP A 237 -1.71 13.52 -14.91
C ASP A 237 -2.20 14.92 -14.47
N SER A 238 -3.07 15.57 -15.26
CA SER A 238 -3.59 16.91 -14.95
C SER A 238 -4.71 16.93 -13.91
N ALA A 239 -5.48 15.84 -13.76
CA ALA A 239 -6.38 15.64 -12.63
C ALA A 239 -5.62 14.93 -11.52
N SER A 240 -4.92 15.69 -10.67
CA SER A 240 -3.98 15.10 -9.72
C SER A 240 -4.72 14.20 -8.73
N ARG A 241 -4.13 13.03 -8.47
CA ARG A 241 -4.53 12.13 -7.37
C ARG A 241 -4.67 12.88 -6.04
N ASP A 242 -3.89 13.95 -5.87
CA ASP A 242 -3.89 14.80 -4.69
C ASP A 242 -5.18 15.62 -4.59
N GLU A 243 -5.68 16.21 -5.68
CA GLU A 243 -6.98 16.90 -5.71
C GLU A 243 -8.15 15.95 -5.41
N LEU A 244 -8.09 14.71 -5.92
CA LEU A 244 -9.10 13.68 -5.62
C LEU A 244 -9.05 13.22 -4.16
N MET A 245 -7.85 13.08 -3.59
CA MET A 245 -7.66 12.72 -2.19
C MET A 245 -8.10 13.85 -1.26
N GLU A 246 -7.86 15.11 -1.63
CA GLU A 246 -8.28 16.28 -0.86
C GLU A 246 -9.80 16.44 -0.87
N ALA A 247 -10.44 16.32 -2.05
CA ALA A 247 -11.90 16.31 -2.15
C ALA A 247 -12.55 15.16 -1.37
N LEU A 248 -11.93 13.97 -1.37
CA LEU A 248 -12.41 12.83 -0.57
C LEU A 248 -12.33 13.11 0.94
N LYS A 249 -11.23 13.72 1.38
CA LYS A 249 -11.01 14.05 2.79
C LYS A 249 -12.00 15.12 3.29
N GLU A 250 -12.27 16.15 2.48
CA GLU A 250 -13.30 17.15 2.78
C GLU A 250 -14.70 16.49 2.91
N GLN A 251 -15.01 15.54 2.02
CA GLN A 251 -16.27 14.83 2.04
C GLN A 251 -16.42 13.93 3.28
N GLU A 252 -15.34 13.30 3.73
CA GLU A 252 -15.31 12.51 4.97
C GLU A 252 -15.53 13.39 6.21
N GLU A 253 -14.92 14.59 6.24
CA GLU A 253 -15.09 15.54 7.34
C GLU A 253 -16.53 16.06 7.44
N ILE A 254 -17.15 16.40 6.30
CA ILE A 254 -18.56 16.80 6.25
C ILE A 254 -19.46 15.67 6.76
N ASN A 255 -19.21 14.43 6.32
CA ASN A 255 -19.97 13.27 6.78
C ASN A 255 -19.83 13.03 8.29
N PHE A 256 -18.62 13.20 8.83
CA PHE A 256 -18.39 13.09 10.27
C PHE A 256 -19.19 14.13 11.05
N ARG A 257 -19.18 15.39 10.59
CA ARG A 257 -19.96 16.47 11.21
C ARG A 257 -21.47 16.22 11.11
N LEU A 258 -21.97 15.71 10.00
CA LEU A 258 -23.38 15.33 9.84
C LEU A 258 -23.78 14.20 10.79
N ARG A 259 -22.92 13.18 10.98
CA ARG A 259 -23.16 12.10 11.94
C ARG A 259 -23.25 12.64 13.37
N GLN A 260 -22.30 13.47 13.79
CA GLN A 260 -22.34 14.09 15.12
C GLN A 260 -23.57 14.96 15.33
N TYR A 261 -24.03 15.66 14.29
CA TYR A 261 -25.26 16.45 14.34
C TYR A 261 -26.50 15.56 14.50
N MET A 262 -26.58 14.47 13.74
CA MET A 262 -27.65 13.47 13.88
C MET A 262 -27.64 12.85 15.27
N ASP A 263 -26.48 12.48 15.81
CA ASP A 263 -26.36 11.89 17.15
C ASP A 263 -26.88 12.85 18.24
N LYS A 264 -26.57 14.15 18.13
CA LYS A 264 -27.09 15.17 19.06
C LYS A 264 -28.61 15.28 19.00
N ILE A 265 -29.20 15.23 17.81
CA ILE A 265 -30.65 15.25 17.64
C ILE A 265 -31.27 13.98 18.22
N ILE A 266 -30.72 12.80 17.91
CA ILE A 266 -31.24 11.52 18.38
C ILE A 266 -31.20 11.46 19.91
N LEU A 267 -30.10 11.89 20.53
CA LEU A 267 -29.98 11.96 22.00
C LEU A 267 -31.03 12.89 22.61
N ALA A 268 -31.23 14.08 22.04
CA ALA A 268 -32.26 15.00 22.51
C ALA A 268 -33.68 14.42 22.41
N ILE A 269 -33.97 13.66 21.34
CA ILE A 269 -35.26 12.97 21.18
C ILE A 269 -35.41 11.84 22.20
N LEU A 270 -34.36 11.06 22.43
CA LEU A 270 -34.37 9.98 23.43
C LEU A 270 -34.65 10.51 24.85
N ASP A 271 -34.13 11.68 25.20
CA ASP A 271 -34.32 12.30 26.52
C ASP A 271 -35.73 12.87 26.73
N HIS A 272 -36.40 13.34 25.67
CA HIS A 272 -37.67 14.07 25.80
C HIS A 272 -38.89 13.23 25.42
N ASN A 273 -38.82 12.44 24.34
CA ASN A 273 -39.92 11.59 23.90
C ASN A 273 -39.44 10.47 22.97
N PRO A 274 -38.97 9.32 23.51
CA PRO A 274 -38.36 8.26 22.73
C PRO A 274 -39.35 7.51 21.81
N SER A 275 -40.66 7.62 22.06
CA SER A 275 -41.70 6.95 21.26
C SER A 275 -41.74 7.40 19.78
N ILE A 276 -41.17 8.56 19.45
CA ILE A 276 -41.09 9.10 18.08
C ILE A 276 -40.09 8.32 17.20
N LEU A 277 -39.09 7.67 17.81
CA LEU A 277 -38.11 6.83 17.09
C LEU A 277 -38.64 5.42 16.80
N GLU A 278 -39.84 5.07 17.27
CA GLU A 278 -40.43 3.77 17.05
C GLU A 278 -40.93 3.65 15.60
N ILE A 279 -40.20 2.88 14.79
CA ILE A 279 -40.60 2.57 13.42
C ILE A 279 -41.79 1.62 13.48
N LYS A 280 -43.01 2.16 13.38
CA LYS A 280 -44.23 1.34 13.24
C LYS A 280 -44.16 0.59 11.90
N LYS A 281 -44.08 -0.73 11.99
CA LYS A 281 -44.25 -1.64 10.85
C LYS A 281 -45.72 -1.82 10.52
#